data_AF-A0AAE0XFN7-F1
#
_entry.id   AF-A0AAE0XFN7-F1
#
_cell.length_a   1.000
_cell.length_b   1.000
_cell.length_c   1.000
_cell.angle_alpha   90.00
_cell.angle_beta   90.00
_cell.angle_gamma   90.00
#
_symmetry.space_group_name_H-M   'P 1'
#
loop_
_entity.id
_entity.type
_entity.pdbx_description
1 polymer ?
#
loop_
_entity_poly.entity_id
_entity_poly.type
_entity_poly.pdbx_seq_one_letter_code
_entity_poly.pdbx_strand_id
1 'polypeptide(L)'
;MYASIQTPAACYVDFCLIPIGTHNVSVAQEVADVQRLLKDSGLFYTMHSSGTTVEGSWDEVMKVVGQAHSVVHQGGVKRVQTSMRVGTRTDKSQTAADKVRRIEDILSQDTAGRHEQDDDEDNKTQDGQNEFTPTTTTTTTTTTTTITTTGIATTTAAGAAIKGLNARSPRRLMSLTRASRMGILSFEV
;
A
#
# COMPACT_ATOMS: atom_id res chain seq x y z
N MET A 1 -12.05 -27.73 20.24
CA MET A 1 -10.70 -27.39 20.74
C MET A 1 -9.99 -26.66 19.61
N TYR A 2 -9.80 -25.35 19.72
CA TYR A 2 -9.24 -24.53 18.63
C TYR A 2 -7.72 -24.35 18.71
N ALA A 3 -7.11 -24.71 19.84
CA ALA A 3 -5.68 -24.53 20.10
C ALA A 3 -4.75 -25.44 19.26
N SER A 4 -5.28 -26.48 18.63
CA SER A 4 -4.50 -27.44 17.83
C SER A 4 -4.56 -27.18 16.32
N ILE A 5 -5.27 -26.13 15.88
CA ILE A 5 -5.38 -25.81 14.46
C ILE A 5 -4.11 -25.07 14.03
N GLN A 6 -3.40 -25.62 13.04
CA GLN A 6 -2.18 -25.01 12.50
C GLN A 6 -2.52 -23.84 11.56
N THR A 7 -1.62 -22.86 11.51
CA THR A 7 -1.67 -21.75 10.55
C THR A 7 -1.30 -22.25 9.14
N PRO A 8 -1.74 -21.56 8.08
CA PRO A 8 -1.36 -21.90 6.71
C PRO A 8 0.16 -21.84 6.50
N ALA A 9 0.69 -22.76 5.70
CA ALA A 9 2.14 -22.86 5.47
C ALA A 9 2.73 -21.63 4.76
N ALA A 10 1.95 -20.95 3.93
CA ALA A 10 2.38 -19.77 3.17
C ALA A 10 1.26 -18.74 3.04
N CYS A 11 1.65 -17.47 2.99
CA CYS A 11 0.76 -16.35 2.73
C CYS A 11 1.47 -15.23 1.97
N TYR A 12 0.67 -14.37 1.34
CA TYR A 12 1.08 -13.03 0.96
C TYR A 12 0.28 -12.03 1.79
N VAL A 13 0.92 -10.94 2.20
CA VAL A 13 0.30 -9.85 2.96
C VAL A 13 0.67 -8.53 2.31
N ASP A 14 -0.33 -7.79 1.86
CA ASP A 14 -0.19 -6.37 1.57
C ASP A 14 -0.58 -5.57 2.82
N PHE A 15 0.37 -4.84 3.40
CA PHE A 15 0.10 -4.02 4.58
C PHE A 15 0.47 -2.56 4.37
N CYS A 16 -0.35 -1.69 4.96
CA CYS A 16 -0.15 -0.25 5.06
C CYS A 16 -0.09 0.13 6.53
N LEU A 17 1.07 0.59 6.99
CA LEU A 17 1.32 0.99 8.37
C LEU A 17 1.28 2.51 8.48
N ILE A 18 0.46 3.02 9.40
CA ILE A 18 0.20 4.44 9.60
C ILE A 18 0.51 4.82 11.05
N PRO A 19 1.59 5.58 11.31
CA PRO A 19 1.81 6.16 12.63
C PRO A 19 0.77 7.27 12.89
N ILE A 20 0.26 7.33 14.13
CA ILE A 20 -0.78 8.29 14.52
C ILE A 20 -0.27 9.14 15.69
N GLY A 21 -0.53 10.45 15.59
CA GLY A 21 -0.15 11.40 16.63
C GLY A 21 1.32 11.81 16.56
N THR A 22 1.93 11.69 15.38
CA THR A 22 3.19 12.37 15.06
C THR A 22 2.94 13.88 15.03
N HIS A 23 3.89 14.67 15.54
CA HIS A 23 3.82 16.13 15.43
C HIS A 23 4.03 16.64 14.00
N ASN A 24 4.43 15.74 13.09
CA ASN A 24 4.69 16.00 11.67
C ASN A 24 3.69 15.25 10.79
N VAL A 25 3.37 15.84 9.64
CA VAL A 25 2.50 15.23 8.60
C VAL A 25 3.27 14.18 7.78
N SER A 26 4.57 14.37 7.60
CA SER A 26 5.41 13.42 6.88
C SER A 26 5.77 12.24 7.78
N VAL A 27 5.65 11.03 7.21
CA VAL A 27 5.93 9.74 7.86
C VAL A 27 7.02 8.94 7.12
N ALA A 28 7.75 9.61 6.23
CA ALA A 28 8.70 8.96 5.33
C ALA A 28 9.86 8.28 6.06
N GLN A 29 10.26 8.81 7.22
CA GLN A 29 11.37 8.25 8.00
C GLN A 29 10.95 6.91 8.64
N GLU A 30 9.75 6.85 9.23
CA GLU A 30 9.19 5.64 9.83
C GLU A 30 9.00 4.56 8.76
N VAL A 31 8.52 4.93 7.57
CA VAL A 31 8.39 3.99 6.44
C VAL A 31 9.77 3.49 6.00
N ALA A 32 10.79 4.37 5.92
CA ALA A 32 12.14 3.96 5.57
C ALA A 32 12.75 2.97 6.59
N ASP A 33 12.50 3.16 7.89
CA ASP A 33 12.95 2.24 8.93
C ASP A 33 12.31 0.85 8.77
N VAL A 34 11.01 0.80 8.45
CA VAL A 34 10.31 -0.46 8.14
C VAL A 34 10.89 -1.14 6.89
N GLN A 35 11.25 -0.39 5.86
CA GLN A 35 11.87 -0.98 4.66
C GLN A 35 13.25 -1.56 4.93
N ARG A 36 14.04 -0.95 5.83
CA ARG A 36 15.32 -1.54 6.27
C ARG A 36 15.12 -2.85 7.02
N LEU A 37 14.14 -2.91 7.92
CA LEU A 37 13.75 -4.15 8.60
C LEU A 37 13.36 -5.25 7.59
N LEU A 38 12.54 -4.93 6.59
CA LEU A 38 12.14 -5.90 5.57
C LEU A 38 13.33 -6.42 4.76
N LYS A 39 14.26 -5.52 4.40
CA LYS A 39 15.51 -5.91 3.74
C LYS A 39 16.34 -6.89 4.58
N ASP A 40 16.45 -6.63 5.88
CA ASP A 40 17.21 -7.48 6.80
C ASP A 40 16.50 -8.81 7.12
N SER A 41 15.18 -8.88 6.92
CA SER A 41 14.40 -10.10 7.17
C SER A 41 14.68 -11.22 6.17
N GLY A 42 15.15 -10.89 4.97
CA GLY A 42 15.37 -11.84 3.88
C GLY A 42 14.09 -12.38 3.22
N LEU A 43 12.91 -11.91 3.63
CA LEU A 43 11.64 -12.24 2.99
C LEU A 43 11.53 -11.57 1.61
N PHE A 44 10.74 -12.16 0.72
CA PHE A 44 10.42 -11.52 -0.55
C PHE A 44 9.40 -10.41 -0.29
N TYR A 45 9.68 -9.20 -0.78
CA TYR A 45 8.77 -8.07 -0.63
C TYR A 45 8.83 -7.12 -1.83
N THR A 46 7.72 -6.45 -2.09
CA THR A 46 7.58 -5.41 -3.11
C THR A 46 6.90 -4.19 -2.49
N MET A 47 7.58 -3.05 -2.50
CA MET A 47 7.02 -1.77 -2.03
C MET A 47 6.26 -1.06 -3.17
N HIS A 48 5.16 -0.41 -2.83
CA HIS A 48 4.40 0.46 -3.73
C HIS A 48 3.90 1.70 -2.96
N SER A 49 3.22 2.62 -3.65
CA SER A 49 2.80 3.91 -3.10
C SER A 49 1.89 3.82 -1.85
N SER A 50 1.13 2.74 -1.74
CA SER A 50 0.10 2.58 -0.70
C SER A 50 0.46 1.55 0.37
N GLY A 51 1.65 0.95 0.33
CA GLY A 51 1.98 -0.14 1.24
C GLY A 51 3.16 -0.99 0.79
N THR A 52 3.26 -2.18 1.37
CA THR A 52 4.26 -3.16 0.99
C THR A 52 3.65 -4.55 1.03
N THR A 53 3.84 -5.27 -0.07
CA THR A 53 3.45 -6.68 -0.18
C THR A 53 4.63 -7.55 0.23
N VAL A 54 4.43 -8.46 1.18
CA VAL A 54 5.43 -9.41 1.69
C VAL A 54 4.91 -10.83 1.51
N GLU A 55 5.79 -11.74 1.14
CA GLU A 55 5.48 -13.14 0.87
C GLU A 55 6.39 -14.07 1.67
N GLY A 56 5.83 -15.17 2.17
CA GLY A 56 6.58 -16.15 2.97
C GLY A 56 5.68 -17.07 3.78
N SER A 57 6.23 -17.68 4.82
CA SER A 57 5.42 -18.45 5.76
C SER A 57 4.53 -17.53 6.60
N TRP A 58 3.37 -18.03 7.05
CA TRP A 58 2.45 -17.25 7.86
C TRP A 58 3.13 -16.64 9.10
N ASP A 59 3.92 -17.46 9.80
CA ASP A 59 4.55 -17.05 11.05
C ASP A 59 5.66 -16.02 10.81
N GLU A 60 6.47 -16.17 9.76
CA GLU A 60 7.53 -15.20 9.44
C GLU A 60 6.95 -13.86 8.98
N VAL A 61 5.92 -13.88 8.14
CA VAL A 61 5.27 -12.67 7.63
C VAL A 61 4.58 -11.91 8.76
N MET A 62 3.79 -12.61 9.59
CA MET A 62 3.12 -11.94 10.72
C MET A 62 4.11 -11.45 11.78
N LYS A 63 5.23 -12.17 11.97
CA LYS A 63 6.33 -11.72 12.83
C LYS A 63 6.96 -10.43 12.31
N VAL A 64 7.27 -10.33 11.01
CA VAL A 64 7.91 -9.11 10.47
C VAL A 64 6.96 -7.91 10.53
N VAL A 65 5.66 -8.12 10.33
CA VAL A 65 4.64 -7.06 10.52
C VAL A 65 4.62 -6.59 11.99
N GLY A 66 4.67 -7.50 12.96
CA GLY A 66 4.79 -7.13 14.37
C GLY A 66 6.10 -6.40 14.71
N GLN A 67 7.21 -6.80 14.09
CA GLN A 67 8.50 -6.11 14.22
C GLN A 67 8.45 -4.71 13.60
N ALA A 68 7.75 -4.51 12.48
CA ALA A 68 7.57 -3.20 11.87
C ALA A 68 6.88 -2.21 12.84
N HIS A 69 5.83 -2.66 13.54
CA HIS A 69 5.23 -1.85 14.62
C HIS A 69 6.24 -1.51 15.71
N SER A 70 7.06 -2.48 16.12
CA SER A 70 8.06 -2.30 17.18
C SER A 70 9.13 -1.28 16.79
N VAL A 71 9.61 -1.32 15.54
CA VAL A 71 10.57 -0.35 14.99
C VAL A 71 9.99 1.06 15.01
N VAL A 72 8.74 1.23 14.58
CA VAL A 72 8.08 2.55 14.60
C VAL A 72 7.85 3.06 16.02
N HIS A 73 7.54 2.16 16.97
CA HIS A 73 7.45 2.52 18.39
C HIS A 73 8.80 2.95 19.00
N GLN A 74 9.92 2.35 18.57
CA GLN A 74 11.26 2.77 19.00
C GLN A 74 11.59 4.20 18.56
N GLY A 75 11.01 4.67 17.44
CA GLY A 75 11.07 6.06 16.99
C GLY A 75 10.25 7.06 17.82
N GLY A 76 9.58 6.61 18.89
CA GLY A 76 8.80 7.48 19.79
C GLY A 76 7.32 7.63 19.41
N VAL A 77 6.87 6.99 18.33
CA VAL A 77 5.46 6.96 17.94
C VAL A 77 4.66 6.13 18.94
N LYS A 78 3.65 6.72 19.57
CA LYS A 78 2.84 6.03 20.60
C LYS A 78 1.77 5.11 20.04
N ARG A 79 1.27 5.41 18.85
CA ARG A 79 0.17 4.68 18.23
C ARG A 79 0.47 4.40 16.77
N VAL A 80 0.35 3.14 16.39
CA VAL A 80 0.47 2.69 15.00
C VAL A 80 -0.81 1.96 14.64
N GLN A 81 -1.41 2.34 13.51
CA GLN A 81 -2.55 1.66 12.93
C GLN A 81 -2.11 1.04 11.62
N THR A 82 -2.37 -0.25 11.46
CA THR A 82 -2.03 -0.98 10.24
C THR A 82 -3.30 -1.57 9.65
N SER A 83 -3.49 -1.38 8.35
CA SER A 83 -4.47 -2.11 7.56
C SER A 83 -3.74 -3.10 6.68
N MET A 84 -4.22 -4.35 6.63
CA MET A 84 -3.60 -5.37 5.80
C MET A 84 -4.63 -6.24 5.10
N ARG A 85 -4.30 -6.68 3.89
CA ARG A 85 -4.99 -7.74 3.16
C ARG A 85 -4.07 -8.95 3.13
N VAL A 86 -4.54 -10.08 3.62
CA VAL A 86 -3.80 -11.35 3.66
C VAL A 86 -4.52 -12.38 2.81
N GLY A 87 -3.78 -13.11 1.99
CA GLY A 87 -4.31 -14.23 1.24
C GLY A 87 -3.47 -15.48 1.42
N THR A 88 -4.17 -16.60 1.45
CA THR A 88 -3.60 -17.94 1.54
C THR A 88 -4.35 -18.85 0.59
N ARG A 89 -3.66 -19.80 0.00
CA ARG A 89 -4.27 -20.77 -0.92
C ARG A 89 -3.66 -22.14 -0.75
N THR A 90 -4.45 -23.16 -1.06
CA THR A 90 -4.06 -24.58 -0.96
C THR A 90 -4.04 -25.29 -2.31
N ASP A 91 -4.58 -24.68 -3.36
CA ASP A 91 -4.66 -25.24 -4.71
C ASP A 91 -3.35 -25.09 -5.50
N LYS A 92 -2.65 -23.95 -5.35
CA LYS A 92 -1.37 -23.70 -6.03
C LYS A 92 -0.52 -22.65 -5.31
N SER A 93 0.81 -22.81 -5.40
CA SER A 93 1.77 -21.77 -5.03
C SER A 93 1.80 -20.69 -6.11
N GLN A 94 1.71 -19.42 -5.72
CA GLN A 94 1.74 -18.28 -6.63
C GLN A 94 2.16 -17.04 -5.86
N THR A 95 3.04 -16.26 -6.46
CA THR A 95 3.49 -14.97 -5.91
C THR A 95 2.52 -13.84 -6.27
N ALA A 96 2.69 -12.66 -5.69
CA ALA A 96 1.95 -11.48 -6.11
C ALA A 96 2.31 -11.07 -7.55
N ALA A 97 3.58 -11.20 -7.95
CA ALA A 97 4.03 -10.91 -9.31
C ALA A 97 3.35 -11.81 -10.36
N ASP A 98 3.13 -13.09 -10.04
CA ASP A 98 2.43 -14.01 -10.94
C ASP A 98 0.96 -13.65 -11.15
N LYS A 99 0.33 -12.93 -10.21
CA LYS A 99 -1.05 -12.44 -10.37
C LYS A 99 -1.09 -11.29 -11.37
N VAL A 100 -0.20 -10.32 -11.20
CA VAL A 100 -0.05 -9.19 -12.10
C VAL A 100 0.25 -9.67 -13.52
N ARG A 101 1.23 -10.58 -13.67
CA ARG A 101 1.56 -11.19 -14.97
C ARG A 101 0.36 -11.86 -15.62
N ARG A 102 -0.42 -12.62 -14.85
CA ARG A 102 -1.60 -13.30 -15.38
C ARG A 102 -2.61 -12.31 -15.96
N ILE A 103 -2.75 -11.12 -15.38
CA ILE A 103 -3.63 -10.07 -15.89
C ILE A 103 -3.03 -9.40 -17.12
N GLU A 104 -1.73 -9.07 -17.11
CA GLU A 104 -1.02 -8.52 -18.27
C GLU A 104 -1.12 -9.43 -19.50
N ASP A 105 -1.02 -10.75 -19.31
CA ASP A 105 -1.22 -11.75 -20.36
C ASP A 105 -2.65 -11.71 -20.95
N ILE A 106 -3.68 -11.39 -20.15
CA ILE A 106 -5.06 -11.22 -20.67
C ILE A 106 -5.15 -9.93 -21.48
N LEU A 107 -4.66 -8.82 -20.92
CA LEU A 107 -4.76 -7.50 -21.53
C LEU A 107 -4.02 -7.44 -22.89
N SER A 108 -2.89 -8.15 -23.00
CA SER A 108 -2.16 -8.26 -24.26
C SER A 108 -2.93 -9.07 -25.33
N GLN A 109 -3.63 -10.14 -24.94
CA GLN A 109 -4.47 -10.94 -25.83
C GLN A 109 -5.68 -10.13 -26.36
N ASP A 110 -6.30 -9.31 -25.50
CA ASP A 110 -7.42 -8.44 -25.89
C ASP A 110 -7.02 -7.39 -26.94
N THR A 111 -5.75 -6.98 -26.93
CA THR A 111 -5.20 -5.98 -27.87
C THR A 111 -4.85 -6.62 -29.22
N ALA A 112 -4.31 -7.84 -29.22
CA ALA A 112 -3.97 -8.57 -30.44
C ALA A 112 -5.20 -8.95 -31.27
N GLY A 113 -6.34 -9.26 -30.62
CA GLY A 113 -7.59 -9.62 -31.32
C GLY A 113 -8.31 -8.47 -32.04
N ARG A 114 -7.82 -7.21 -31.96
CA ARG A 114 -8.45 -6.04 -32.61
C ARG A 114 -7.76 -5.58 -33.90
N HIS A 115 -6.65 -6.19 -34.30
CA HIS A 115 -5.85 -5.75 -35.45
C HIS A 115 -6.02 -6.59 -36.73
N GLU A 116 -6.97 -7.55 -36.78
CA GLU A 116 -7.21 -8.41 -37.96
C GLU A 116 -8.48 -8.09 -38.76
N GLN A 117 -9.05 -6.89 -38.60
CA GLN A 117 -10.14 -6.39 -39.44
C GLN A 117 -9.84 -4.92 -39.75
N ASP A 118 -9.17 -4.67 -40.88
CA ASP A 118 -9.23 -3.44 -41.69
C ASP A 118 -8.19 -3.56 -42.82
N ASP A 119 -8.35 -4.56 -43.70
CA ASP A 119 -7.72 -4.56 -45.02
C ASP A 119 -8.86 -4.64 -46.04
N ASP A 120 -9.36 -3.49 -46.48
CA ASP A 120 -9.88 -3.23 -47.83
C ASP A 120 -10.64 -1.89 -47.83
N GLU A 121 -9.92 -0.76 -47.92
CA GLU A 121 -10.49 0.41 -48.61
C GLU A 121 -9.38 1.27 -49.25
N ASP A 122 -9.29 1.12 -50.57
CA ASP A 122 -8.62 2.04 -51.48
C ASP A 122 -9.03 3.49 -51.20
N ASN A 123 -8.09 4.39 -50.91
CA ASN A 123 -8.28 5.77 -51.36
C ASN A 123 -6.98 6.48 -51.71
N LYS A 124 -7.07 7.11 -52.87
CA LYS A 124 -6.04 7.75 -53.67
C LYS A 124 -5.38 8.91 -52.94
N THR A 125 -4.08 9.02 -53.16
CA THR A 125 -3.27 10.21 -52.98
C THR A 125 -3.96 11.43 -53.61
N GLN A 126 -4.22 12.45 -52.80
CA GLN A 126 -4.25 13.83 -53.28
C GLN A 126 -3.42 14.69 -52.35
N ASP A 127 -2.43 15.32 -52.96
CA ASP A 127 -1.55 16.31 -52.39
C ASP A 127 -2.35 17.51 -51.86
N GLY A 128 -2.03 17.95 -50.65
CA GLY A 128 -2.64 19.12 -50.04
C GLY A 128 -1.85 19.55 -48.81
N GLN A 129 -1.08 20.62 -49.01
CA GLN A 129 -0.26 21.31 -48.01
C GLN A 129 -1.04 21.59 -46.72
N ASN A 130 -0.38 21.47 -45.56
CA ASN A 130 -0.31 22.58 -44.61
C ASN A 130 0.78 22.36 -43.55
N GLU A 131 1.70 23.29 -43.61
CA GLU A 131 2.82 23.59 -42.73
C GLU A 131 2.32 24.00 -41.33
N PHE A 132 2.85 23.36 -40.28
CA PHE A 132 2.81 23.92 -38.92
C PHE A 132 4.10 23.56 -38.17
N THR A 133 4.90 24.58 -37.92
CA THR A 133 6.17 24.52 -37.18
C THR A 133 5.93 24.49 -35.67
N PRO A 134 6.67 23.71 -34.86
CA PRO A 134 6.63 23.82 -33.41
C PRO A 134 7.70 24.80 -32.89
N THR A 135 7.24 25.89 -32.27
CA THR A 135 8.06 26.89 -31.58
C THR A 135 8.50 26.41 -30.18
N THR A 136 9.82 26.31 -30.03
CA THR A 136 10.70 26.64 -28.88
C THR A 136 10.28 26.32 -27.44
N THR A 137 11.02 25.36 -26.88
CA THR A 137 11.59 25.24 -25.52
C THR A 137 11.62 26.52 -24.67
N THR A 138 11.24 26.42 -23.39
CA THR A 138 11.84 27.25 -22.33
C THR A 138 12.00 26.43 -21.05
N THR A 139 13.25 26.20 -20.70
CA THR A 139 13.75 25.67 -19.44
C THR A 139 13.73 26.79 -18.40
N THR A 140 13.18 26.54 -17.20
CA THR A 140 13.42 27.39 -16.04
C THR A 140 14.01 26.56 -14.90
N THR A 141 15.27 26.84 -14.62
CA THR A 141 16.05 26.37 -13.47
C THR A 141 15.94 27.43 -12.37
N THR A 142 15.57 27.05 -11.15
CA THR A 142 15.78 27.89 -9.96
C THR A 142 16.14 27.08 -8.72
N THR A 143 17.46 26.92 -8.55
CA THR A 143 18.27 27.20 -7.36
C THR A 143 17.71 26.96 -5.94
N THR A 144 18.29 25.95 -5.31
CA THR A 144 18.45 25.69 -3.88
C THR A 144 18.89 26.93 -3.08
N THR A 145 18.20 27.25 -1.98
CA THR A 145 18.74 28.13 -0.92
C THR A 145 18.64 27.41 0.42
N THR A 146 19.81 27.12 0.99
CA THR A 146 20.03 26.65 2.36
C THR A 146 19.81 27.81 3.32
N ILE A 147 18.99 27.63 4.36
CA ILE A 147 18.94 28.54 5.51
C ILE A 147 19.19 27.73 6.78
N THR A 148 20.37 27.97 7.35
CA THR A 148 20.79 27.56 8.68
C THR A 148 20.38 28.67 9.65
N THR A 149 19.57 28.37 10.67
CA THR A 149 19.45 29.25 11.84
C THR A 149 19.38 28.44 13.14
N THR A 150 20.36 28.72 13.98
CA THR A 150 20.58 28.24 15.34
C THR A 150 19.62 28.92 16.34
N GLY A 151 18.99 28.09 17.19
CA GLY A 151 18.79 28.28 18.63
C GLY A 151 17.92 29.43 19.15
N ILE A 152 16.89 29.10 19.96
CA ILE A 152 16.64 29.72 21.28
C ILE A 152 15.64 28.90 22.10
N ALA A 153 15.97 28.71 23.38
CA ALA A 153 15.13 28.12 24.41
C ALA A 153 14.19 29.17 25.03
N THR A 154 12.97 28.77 25.38
CA THR A 154 12.17 29.45 26.42
C THR A 154 11.26 28.48 27.16
N THR A 155 11.35 28.58 28.47
CA THR A 155 10.56 27.94 29.53
C THR A 155 9.24 28.71 29.71
N THR A 156 8.15 28.05 30.15
CA THR A 156 7.28 28.48 31.29
C THR A 156 6.10 27.51 31.48
N ALA A 157 5.63 27.41 32.72
CA ALA A 157 4.87 26.34 33.34
C ALA A 157 3.33 26.57 33.46
N ALA A 158 2.67 25.49 33.92
CA ALA A 158 1.52 25.42 34.83
C ALA A 158 0.07 25.60 34.30
N GLY A 159 -0.81 24.69 34.74
CA GLY A 159 -2.28 24.82 34.67
C GLY A 159 -3.01 23.49 34.92
N ALA A 160 -3.84 23.42 35.96
CA ALA A 160 -4.32 22.21 36.64
C ALA A 160 -5.79 21.81 36.36
N ALA A 161 -6.11 20.53 36.67
CA ALA A 161 -7.42 19.91 37.03
C ALA A 161 -8.56 19.97 35.97
N ILE A 162 -9.52 19.03 35.83
CA ILE A 162 -10.52 18.51 36.80
C ILE A 162 -11.23 17.23 36.27
N LYS A 163 -11.81 16.48 37.23
CA LYS A 163 -12.57 15.20 37.18
C LYS A 163 -13.89 15.18 36.37
N GLY A 164 -14.30 13.97 35.94
CA GLY A 164 -15.69 13.51 35.78
C GLY A 164 -15.79 12.16 35.02
N LEU A 165 -16.04 11.00 35.67
CA LEU A 165 -17.35 10.29 35.80
C LEU A 165 -18.15 10.18 34.48
N ASN A 166 -18.80 9.09 34.06
CA ASN A 166 -19.05 7.72 34.53
C ASN A 166 -19.81 6.96 33.40
N ALA A 167 -19.77 5.62 33.46
CA ALA A 167 -20.86 4.68 33.12
C ALA A 167 -21.36 4.40 31.68
N ARG A 168 -21.15 3.12 31.31
CA ARG A 168 -22.15 2.09 30.92
C ARG A 168 -22.64 1.98 29.46
N SER A 169 -22.28 0.84 28.88
CA SER A 169 -22.98 0.08 27.84
C SER A 169 -24.42 -0.32 28.22
N PRO A 170 -25.27 -0.75 27.26
CA PRO A 170 -25.36 -2.19 27.01
C PRO A 170 -25.59 -2.61 25.54
N ARG A 171 -25.28 -3.89 25.32
CA ARG A 171 -25.44 -4.72 24.12
C ARG A 171 -26.90 -4.91 23.71
N ARG A 172 -27.13 -5.12 22.40
CA ARG A 172 -28.13 -6.00 21.74
C ARG A 172 -27.95 -5.80 20.22
N LEU A 173 -28.20 -6.72 19.29
CA LEU A 173 -28.63 -8.11 19.27
C LEU A 173 -28.37 -8.57 17.82
N MET A 174 -27.98 -9.82 17.63
CA MET A 174 -27.76 -10.45 16.33
C MET A 174 -29.07 -10.51 15.51
N SER A 175 -28.96 -10.32 14.20
CA SER A 175 -29.94 -10.80 13.22
C SER A 175 -29.16 -11.46 12.07
N LEU A 176 -29.39 -12.77 11.94
CA LEU A 176 -28.84 -13.64 10.93
C LEU A 176 -29.78 -13.62 9.73
N THR A 177 -29.31 -13.19 8.55
CA THR A 177 -30.07 -13.43 7.32
C THR A 177 -29.15 -13.77 6.14
N ARG A 178 -29.15 -15.07 5.84
CA ARG A 178 -29.04 -15.69 4.50
C ARG A 178 -27.78 -15.37 3.67
N ALA A 179 -26.85 -16.33 3.69
CA ALA A 179 -25.80 -16.47 2.69
C ALA A 179 -26.41 -16.66 1.30
N SER A 180 -26.25 -15.65 0.44
CA SER A 180 -26.36 -15.81 -1.00
C SER A 180 -24.94 -15.86 -1.56
N ARG A 181 -24.69 -16.80 -2.46
CA ARG A 181 -23.42 -16.97 -3.18
C ARG A 181 -23.14 -15.71 -4.02
N MET A 182 -22.54 -14.71 -3.39
CA MET A 182 -21.93 -13.59 -4.07
C MET A 182 -20.44 -13.81 -3.89
N GLY A 183 -19.79 -14.35 -4.91
CA GLY A 183 -18.34 -14.25 -5.01
C GLY A 183 -18.01 -12.77 -4.93
N ILE A 184 -17.43 -12.35 -3.81
CA ILE A 184 -16.84 -11.04 -3.68
C ILE A 184 -15.68 -11.05 -4.68
N LEU A 185 -15.95 -10.60 -5.91
CA LEU A 185 -14.91 -10.05 -6.77
C LEU A 185 -14.46 -8.76 -6.08
N SER A 186 -13.53 -8.92 -5.14
CA SER A 186 -12.64 -7.83 -4.81
C SER A 186 -11.77 -7.67 -6.05
N PHE A 187 -11.85 -6.51 -6.72
CA PHE A 187 -10.89 -6.15 -7.76
C PHE A 187 -9.52 -6.05 -7.09
N GLU A 188 -8.76 -7.14 -7.17
CA GLU A 188 -7.37 -7.24 -6.75
C GLU A 188 -6.56 -7.63 -7.99
N VAL A 189 -5.48 -6.88 -8.22
CA VAL A 189 -4.48 -7.17 -9.26
C VAL A 189 -3.73 -8.47 -8.94
#